data_AF-A0A151TE14-F1
#
_entry.id   AF-A0A151TE14-F1
#
_cell.length_a   1.000
_cell.length_b   1.000
_cell.length_c   1.000
_cell.angle_alpha   90.00
_cell.angle_beta   90.00
_cell.angle_gamma   90.00
#
_symmetry.space_group_name_H-M   'P 1'
#
loop_
_entity.id
_entity.type
_entity.pdbx_description
1 polymer ?
#
loop_
_entity_poly.entity_id
_entity_poly.type
_entity_poly.pdbx_seq_one_letter_code
_entity_poly.pdbx_strand_id
1 'polypeptide(L)' 'MEIRHHFLRDHIQRNDCVVEFVETSKQLADIFTKPLPRERFNQLRIELGIVNESCLN' A
#
# COMPACT_ATOMS: atom_id res chain seq x y z
N MET A 1 15.04 -18.58 -0.33
CA MET A 1 13.66 -18.10 -0.59
C MET A 1 12.66 -18.60 0.47
N GLU A 2 12.88 -19.79 1.04
CA GLU A 2 11.96 -20.48 1.96
C GLU A 2 11.62 -19.70 3.24
N ILE A 3 12.60 -19.06 3.88
CA ILE A 3 12.43 -18.35 5.17
C ILE A 3 11.35 -17.27 5.12
N ARG A 4 11.25 -16.49 4.03
CA ARG A 4 10.26 -15.39 3.92
C ARG A 4 8.82 -15.91 3.79
N HIS A 5 8.64 -17.03 3.09
CA HIS A 5 7.32 -17.62 2.92
C HIS A 5 6.83 -18.28 4.20
N HIS A 6 7.73 -18.94 4.95
CA HIS A 6 7.39 -19.48 6.28
C HIS A 6 7.06 -18.36 7.26
N PHE A 7 7.89 -17.31 7.33
CA PHE A 7 7.63 -16.16 8.20
C PHE A 7 6.24 -15.55 7.97
N LEU A 8 5.89 -15.21 6.72
CA LEU A 8 4.58 -14.62 6.43
C LEU A 8 3.43 -15.59 6.71
N ARG A 9 3.56 -16.87 6.34
CA ARG A 9 2.53 -17.89 6.62
C ARG A 9 2.29 -18.09 8.10
N ASP A 10 3.34 -18.14 8.91
CA ASP A 10 3.24 -18.31 10.36
C ASP A 10 2.50 -17.12 10.99
N HIS A 11 2.82 -15.89 10.57
CA HIS A 11 2.12 -14.69 11.03
C HIS A 11 0.65 -14.66 10.60
N ILE A 12 0.33 -15.11 9.38
CA ILE A 12 -1.07 -15.24 8.93
C ILE A 12 -1.80 -16.30 9.76
N GLN A 13 -1.20 -17.47 9.99
CA GLN A 13 -1.79 -18.55 10.79
C GLN A 13 -2.03 -18.15 12.24
N ARG A 14 -1.15 -17.32 12.82
CA ARG A 14 -1.34 -16.75 14.16
C ARG A 14 -2.34 -15.60 14.22
N ASN A 15 -2.88 -15.17 13.08
CA ASN A 15 -3.72 -13.97 12.95
C ASN A 15 -3.00 -12.66 13.35
N ASP A 16 -1.66 -12.65 13.27
CA ASP A 16 -0.88 -11.41 13.44
C ASP A 16 -1.10 -10.46 12.25
N CYS A 17 -1.46 -11.00 11.08
CA CYS A 17 -1.76 -10.27 9.85
C CYS A 17 -2.89 -10.97 9.08
N VAL A 18 -3.75 -10.20 8.41
CA VAL A 18 -4.76 -10.71 7.48
C VAL A 18 -4.33 -10.36 6.06
N VAL A 19 -4.51 -11.31 5.14
CA VAL A 19 -4.29 -11.07 3.70
C VAL A 19 -5.64 -10.87 3.04
N GLU A 20 -5.85 -9.68 2.50
CA GLU A 20 -7.06 -9.33 1.77
C GLU A 20 -6.70 -8.90 0.35
N PHE A 21 -7.60 -9.18 -0.59
CA PHE A 21 -7.47 -8.69 -1.94
C PHE A 21 -7.72 -7.17 -1.96
N VAL A 22 -6.79 -6.44 -2.57
CA VAL A 22 -6.93 -5.00 -2.81
C VAL A 22 -6.90 -4.78 -4.31
N GLU A 23 -7.90 -4.09 -4.83
CA GLU A 23 -7.93 -3.67 -6.24
C GLU A 23 -6.69 -2.82 -6.56
N THR A 24 -6.12 -2.99 -7.75
CA THR A 24 -4.90 -2.24 -8.15
C THR A 24 -5.07 -0.72 -8.04
N SER A 25 -6.27 -0.20 -8.32
CA SER A 25 -6.61 1.22 -8.17
C SER A 25 -6.70 1.70 -6.72
N LYS A 26 -6.70 0.81 -5.74
CA LYS A 26 -6.77 1.10 -4.29
C LYS A 26 -5.49 0.72 -3.55
N GLN A 27 -4.48 0.26 -4.26
CA GLN A 27 -3.23 -0.20 -3.65
C GLN A 27 -2.35 1.00 -3.22
N LEU A 28 -2.53 1.44 -1.97
CA LEU A 28 -1.76 2.55 -1.38
C LEU A 28 -0.24 2.37 -1.47
N ALA A 29 0.24 1.14 -1.35
CA ALA A 29 1.66 0.80 -1.38
C ALA A 29 2.36 1.11 -2.72
N ASP A 30 1.59 1.35 -3.79
CA ASP A 30 2.14 1.71 -5.10
C ASP A 30 2.97 3.00 -5.03
N ILE A 31 2.66 3.91 -4.11
CA ILE A 31 3.42 5.16 -3.92
C ILE A 31 4.90 4.91 -3.60
N PHE A 32 5.23 3.80 -2.93
CA PHE A 32 6.58 3.46 -2.50
C PHE A 32 7.31 2.52 -3.46
N THR A 33 6.59 1.92 -4.41
CA THR A 33 7.12 0.80 -5.21
C THR A 33 7.10 1.06 -6.72
N LYS A 34 6.36 2.08 -7.18
CA LYS A 34 6.19 2.38 -8.60
C LYS A 34 6.48 3.84 -8.93
N PRO A 35 7.03 4.14 -10.12
CA PRO A 35 7.04 5.49 -10.66
C PRO A 35 5.62 5.84 -11.16
N LEU A 36 4.90 6.65 -10.39
CA LEU A 36 3.51 7.00 -10.68
C LEU A 36 3.38 8.36 -11.39
N PRO A 37 2.37 8.53 -12.27
CA PRO A 37 1.99 9.85 -12.76
C PRO A 37 1.64 10.80 -11.60
N ARG A 38 1.90 12.09 -11.77
CA ARG A 38 1.71 13.13 -10.73
C ARG A 38 0.32 13.09 -10.10
N GLU A 39 -0.71 12.93 -10.91
CA GLU A 39 -2.10 12.87 -10.44
C GLU A 39 -2.30 11.70 -9.46
N ARG A 40 -1.90 10.48 -9.85
CA ARG A 40 -2.02 9.30 -9.00
C ARG A 40 -1.16 9.41 -7.75
N PHE A 41 0.06 9.94 -7.87
CA PHE A 41 0.93 10.17 -6.72
C PHE A 41 0.30 11.15 -5.71
N ASN A 42 -0.32 12.23 -6.19
CA ASN A 42 -1.01 13.21 -5.35
C ASN A 42 -2.26 12.63 -4.69
N GLN A 43 -3.07 11.84 -5.40
CA GLN A 43 -4.20 11.11 -4.84
C GLN A 43 -3.75 10.24 -3.67
N LEU A 44 -2.71 9.43 -3.86
CA LEU A 44 -2.17 8.56 -2.81
C LEU A 44 -1.63 9.35 -1.61
N ARG A 45 -1.08 10.56 -1.81
CA ARG A 45 -0.66 11.44 -0.71
C ARG A 45 -1.84 11.98 0.10
N ILE A 46 -2.98 12.25 -0.55
CA ILE A 46 -4.21 12.62 0.16
C ILE A 46 -4.73 11.43 0.94
N GLU A 47 -4.82 10.25 0.31
CA GLU A 47 -5.31 9.03 0.97
C GLU A 47 -4.44 8.63 2.18
N LEU A 48 -3.13 8.91 2.13
CA LEU A 48 -2.21 8.72 3.26
C LEU A 48 -2.24 9.85 4.31
N GLY A 49 -3.01 10.92 4.09
CA GLY A 49 -3.08 12.08 4.98
C GLY A 49 -1.81 12.93 5.03
N ILE A 50 -0.93 12.80 4.03
CA ILE A 50 0.32 13.57 3.93
C ILE A 50 0.04 15.01 3.49
N VAL A 51 -0.98 15.20 2.64
CA VAL A 51 -1.42 16.52 2.16
C VAL A 51 -2.94 16.58 2.11
N ASN A 52 -3.49 17.79 2.25
CA ASN A 52 -4.90 18.04 1.99
C ASN A 52 -5.11 18.35 0.51
N GLU A 53 -6.34 18.15 0.00
CA GLU A 53 -6.71 18.51 -1.37
C GLU A 53 -6.41 19.98 -1.68
N SER A 54 -6.61 20.87 -0.71
CA SER A 54 -6.31 22.30 -0.81
C SER A 54 -4.82 22.63 -0.98
N CYS A 55 -3.92 21.68 -0.72
CA CYS A 55 -2.48 21.84 -0.92
C CYS A 55 -2.02 21.40 -2.32
N LEU A 56 -2.93 20.86 -3.14
CA LEU A 56 -2.63 20.50 -4.51
C LEU A 56 -2.96 21.68 -5.43
N ASN A 57 -1.92 22.17 -6.11
CA ASN A 57 -2.04 23.19 -7.17
C ASN A 57 -2.70 22.64 -8.43
#